data_AF-A0A959DGI6-F1
#
_entry.id   AF-A0A959DGI6-F1
#
_cell.length_a   1.000
_cell.length_b   1.000
_cell.length_c   1.000
_cell.angle_alpha   90.00
_cell.angle_beta   90.00
_cell.angle_gamma   90.00
#
_symmetry.space_group_name_H-M   'P 1'
#
loop_
_entity.id
_entity.type
_entity.pdbx_description
1 polymer ?
#
loop_
_entity_poly.entity_id
_entity_poly.type
_entity_poly.pdbx_seq_one_letter_code
_entity_poly.pdbx_strand_id
1 'polypeptide(L)'
;MLRHQRLLTLCLALLLGALLAYTSYRAATLSMTHDESASYNWFRDTNIFTCFYSKDCWYNANNHLLNTWGWQQTVRLLGVSEWTVRLPNLLAHLLYLLCSLAVVRSVADRFWVGLAGFAFINFNPYLLEFFGLARGYGLVAGLSMASM
;
A
#
# COMPACT_ATOMS: atom_id res chain seq x y z
N MET A 1 -10.69 -22.60 24.16
CA MET A 1 -10.08 -21.27 23.90
C MET A 1 -8.96 -21.31 22.85
N LEU A 2 -7.91 -22.12 23.02
CA LEU A 2 -6.76 -22.21 22.10
C LEU A 2 -7.11 -22.62 20.64
N ARG A 3 -8.06 -23.54 20.43
CA ARG A 3 -8.48 -23.98 19.09
C ARG A 3 -9.14 -22.87 18.27
N HIS A 4 -10.00 -22.06 18.88
CA HIS A 4 -10.65 -20.93 18.19
C HIS A 4 -9.66 -19.81 17.85
N GLN A 5 -8.68 -19.56 18.72
CA GLN A 5 -7.61 -18.59 18.48
C GLN A 5 -6.69 -19.01 17.33
N ARG A 6 -6.34 -20.29 17.23
CA ARG A 6 -5.60 -20.84 16.08
C ARG A 6 -6.41 -20.74 14.79
N LEU A 7 -7.69 -21.10 14.82
CA LEU A 7 -8.56 -20.99 13.65
C LEU A 7 -8.70 -19.53 13.18
N LEU A 8 -8.93 -18.60 14.11
CA LEU A 8 -8.97 -17.16 13.80
C LEU A 8 -7.68 -16.72 13.10
N THR A 9 -6.53 -17.10 13.64
CA THR A 9 -5.21 -16.77 13.05
C THR A 9 -5.12 -17.22 11.60
N LEU A 10 -5.51 -18.47 11.32
CA LEU A 10 -5.45 -19.02 9.96
C LEU A 10 -6.42 -18.28 9.03
N CYS A 11 -7.65 -18.01 9.47
CA CYS A 11 -8.61 -17.24 8.69
C CYS A 11 -8.10 -15.83 8.36
N LEU A 12 -7.53 -15.13 9.34
CA LEU A 12 -6.99 -13.78 9.13
C LEU A 12 -5.77 -13.80 8.21
N ALA A 13 -4.87 -14.79 8.34
CA ALA A 13 -3.73 -14.96 7.45
C ALA A 13 -4.16 -15.26 6.00
N LEU A 14 -5.22 -16.06 5.81
CA LEU A 14 -5.79 -16.33 4.49
C LEU A 14 -6.41 -15.07 3.87
N LEU A 15 -7.16 -14.28 4.66
CA LEU A 15 -7.73 -13.02 4.20
C LEU A 15 -6.64 -12.01 3.83
N LEU A 16 -5.59 -11.90 4.64
CA LEU A 16 -4.42 -11.07 4.35
C LEU A 16 -3.80 -11.48 3.01
N GLY A 17 -3.54 -12.77 2.82
CA GLY A 17 -2.99 -13.28 1.56
C GLY A 17 -3.90 -12.99 0.36
N ALA A 18 -5.21 -13.17 0.52
CA ALA A 18 -6.19 -12.89 -0.54
C ALA A 18 -6.25 -11.39 -0.92
N LEU A 19 -6.24 -10.49 0.07
CA LEU A 19 -6.26 -9.05 -0.17
C LEU A 19 -4.97 -8.57 -0.83
N LEU A 20 -3.81 -9.06 -0.39
CA LEU A 20 -2.53 -8.72 -1.00
C LEU A 20 -2.44 -9.26 -2.44
N ALA A 21 -2.90 -10.49 -2.68
CA ALA A 21 -2.98 -11.06 -4.02
C ALA A 21 -3.91 -10.23 -4.91
N TYR A 22 -5.07 -9.80 -4.40
CA TYR A 22 -6.01 -8.95 -5.12
C TYR A 22 -5.38 -7.61 -5.52
N THR A 23 -4.76 -6.88 -4.60
CA THR A 23 -4.13 -5.58 -4.93
C THR A 23 -2.93 -5.74 -5.85
N SER A 24 -2.15 -6.82 -5.70
CA SER A 24 -1.01 -7.11 -6.58
C SER A 24 -1.45 -7.44 -8.00
N TYR A 25 -2.51 -8.25 -8.14
CA TYR A 25 -3.13 -8.56 -9.42
C TYR A 25 -3.67 -7.28 -10.10
N ARG A 26 -4.38 -6.44 -9.35
CA ARG A 26 -4.86 -5.14 -9.84
C ARG A 26 -3.71 -4.25 -10.29
N ALA A 27 -2.65 -4.13 -9.48
CA ALA A 27 -1.47 -3.34 -9.81
C ALA A 27 -0.72 -3.83 -11.06
N ALA A 28 -0.84 -5.12 -11.41
CA ALA A 28 -0.23 -5.71 -12.60
C ALA A 28 -1.09 -5.58 -13.87
N THR A 29 -2.40 -5.40 -13.74
CA THR A 29 -3.36 -5.49 -14.87
C THR A 29 -4.09 -4.19 -15.18
N LEU A 30 -4.17 -3.27 -14.21
CA LEU A 30 -4.82 -1.98 -14.38
C LEU A 30 -3.89 -1.04 -15.16
N SER A 31 -4.38 -0.43 -16.23
CA SER A 31 -3.59 0.59 -16.94
C SER A 31 -3.17 1.74 -16.03
N MET A 32 -2.05 2.38 -16.34
CA MET A 32 -1.64 3.61 -15.66
C MET A 32 -2.72 4.68 -15.69
N THR A 33 -3.03 5.24 -14.51
CA THR A 33 -3.89 6.41 -14.41
C THR A 33 -3.15 7.67 -14.88
N HIS A 34 -3.92 8.71 -15.21
CA HIS A 34 -3.36 10.01 -15.60
C HIS A 34 -2.30 10.50 -14.59
N ASP A 35 -2.64 10.50 -13.30
CA ASP A 35 -1.75 10.97 -12.23
C ASP A 35 -0.45 10.16 -12.10
N GLU A 36 -0.53 8.83 -12.25
CA GLU A 36 0.66 7.97 -12.20
C GLU A 36 1.57 8.24 -13.41
N SER A 37 0.99 8.31 -14.61
CA SER A 37 1.73 8.53 -15.85
C SER A 37 2.40 9.92 -15.88
N ALA A 38 1.69 10.95 -15.42
CA ALA A 38 2.20 12.30 -15.30
C ALA A 38 3.37 12.37 -14.29
N SER A 39 3.19 11.80 -13.09
CA SER A 39 4.27 11.73 -12.10
C SER A 39 5.48 10.96 -12.61
N TYR A 40 5.28 9.83 -13.30
CA TYR A 40 6.37 9.05 -13.86
C TYR A 40 7.16 9.86 -14.90
N ASN A 41 6.48 10.44 -15.88
CA ASN A 41 7.14 11.18 -16.96
C ASN A 41 7.88 12.42 -16.46
N TRP A 42 7.33 13.11 -15.47
CA TRP A 42 7.89 14.35 -14.95
C TRP A 42 9.03 14.13 -13.96
N PHE A 43 8.96 13.08 -13.15
CA PHE A 43 9.90 12.89 -12.05
C PHE A 43 10.88 11.74 -12.23
N ARG A 44 10.78 10.90 -13.27
CA ARG A 44 11.67 9.72 -13.43
C ARG A 44 13.17 10.04 -13.36
N ASP A 45 13.57 11.16 -13.94
CA ASP A 45 14.97 11.59 -14.04
C ASP A 45 15.29 12.73 -13.05
N THR A 46 14.31 13.13 -12.23
CA THR A 46 14.46 14.21 -11.25
C THR A 46 15.15 13.71 -9.99
N ASN A 47 16.18 14.42 -9.53
CA ASN A 47 16.67 14.24 -8.17
C ASN A 47 15.63 14.79 -7.18
N ILE A 48 14.88 13.90 -6.54
CA ILE A 48 13.77 14.26 -5.64
C ILE A 48 14.19 15.14 -4.44
N PHE A 49 15.48 15.12 -4.05
CA PHE A 49 15.98 15.94 -2.95
C PHE A 49 16.05 17.43 -3.32
N THR A 50 16.04 17.78 -4.62
CA THR A 50 15.96 19.19 -5.04
C THR A 50 14.59 19.81 -4.73
N CYS A 51 13.56 18.97 -4.58
CA CYS A 51 12.19 19.40 -4.32
C CYS A 51 11.99 20.01 -2.93
N PHE A 52 12.92 19.81 -1.99
CA PHE A 52 12.88 20.48 -0.68
C PHE A 52 13.12 21.99 -0.77
N TYR A 53 13.73 22.48 -1.86
CA TYR A 53 14.10 23.89 -2.03
C TYR A 53 13.75 24.47 -3.39
N SER A 54 13.26 23.67 -4.35
CA SER A 54 12.77 24.15 -5.64
C SER A 54 11.24 24.12 -5.71
N LYS A 55 10.65 25.25 -6.10
CA LYS A 55 9.21 25.37 -6.41
C LYS A 55 8.81 24.53 -7.63
N ASP A 56 9.77 24.23 -8.51
CA ASP A 56 9.52 23.54 -9.76
C ASP A 56 9.15 22.07 -9.54
N CYS A 57 9.18 21.52 -8.33
CA CYS A 57 8.69 20.17 -8.06
C CYS A 57 7.20 20.09 -7.68
N TRP A 58 6.54 21.22 -7.43
CA TRP A 58 5.26 21.26 -6.74
C TRP A 58 4.06 21.60 -7.65
N TYR A 59 4.20 21.38 -8.95
CA TYR A 59 3.12 21.58 -9.94
C TYR A 59 2.23 20.34 -10.13
N ASN A 60 2.62 19.18 -9.58
CA ASN A 60 1.85 17.93 -9.64
C ASN A 60 1.38 17.53 -8.23
N ALA A 61 0.06 17.40 -8.04
CA ALA A 61 -0.54 17.00 -6.78
C ALA A 61 -0.19 15.57 -6.34
N ASN A 62 0.16 14.68 -7.28
CA ASN A 62 0.56 13.30 -7.02
C ASN A 62 2.07 13.16 -6.73
N ASN A 63 2.83 14.26 -6.67
CA ASN A 63 4.24 14.21 -6.25
C ASN A 63 4.36 14.12 -4.73
N HIS A 64 4.34 12.88 -4.22
CA HIS A 64 4.67 12.61 -2.82
C HIS A 64 6.12 12.12 -2.75
N LEU A 65 7.02 12.92 -2.16
CA LEU A 65 8.47 12.70 -2.25
C LEU A 65 8.91 11.26 -1.91
N LEU A 66 8.38 10.67 -0.84
CA LEU A 66 8.72 9.29 -0.46
C LEU A 66 8.22 8.26 -1.47
N ASN A 67 7.00 8.44 -2.00
CA ASN A 67 6.45 7.58 -3.04
C ASN A 67 7.25 7.72 -4.34
N THR A 68 7.55 8.95 -4.74
CA THR A 68 8.33 9.26 -5.95
C THR A 68 9.71 8.64 -5.89
N TRP A 69 10.42 8.86 -4.78
CA TRP A 69 11.70 8.25 -4.53
C TRP A 69 11.62 6.72 -4.52
N GLY A 70 10.60 6.17 -3.85
CA GLY A 70 10.40 4.72 -3.74
C GLY A 70 10.24 4.06 -5.11
N TRP A 71 9.38 4.60 -5.96
CA TRP A 71 9.16 4.01 -7.28
C TRP A 71 10.35 4.22 -8.21
N GLN A 72 11.10 5.33 -8.09
CA GLN A 72 12.36 5.51 -8.82
C GLN A 72 13.35 4.39 -8.47
N GLN A 73 13.45 4.00 -7.20
CA GLN A 73 14.34 2.92 -6.79
C GLN A 73 13.87 1.56 -7.32
N THR A 74 12.58 1.25 -7.21
CA THR A 74 12.05 -0.04 -7.70
C THR A 74 12.18 -0.15 -9.21
N VAL A 75 11.93 0.91 -9.96
CA VAL A 75 12.13 0.95 -11.42
C VAL A 75 13.62 0.82 -11.78
N ARG A 76 14.52 1.50 -11.07
CA ARG A 76 15.97 1.39 -11.31
C ARG A 76 16.48 -0.03 -11.07
N LEU A 77 15.97 -0.72 -10.05
CA LEU A 77 16.43 -2.05 -9.65
C LEU A 77 15.79 -3.18 -10.47
N LEU A 78 14.52 -3.05 -10.84
CA LEU A 78 13.71 -4.13 -11.41
C LEU A 78 13.28 -3.88 -12.86
N GLY A 79 13.57 -2.71 -13.41
CA GLY A 79 13.14 -2.29 -14.74
C GLY A 79 11.79 -1.57 -14.76
N VAL A 80 11.44 -1.04 -15.93
CA VAL A 80 10.22 -0.26 -16.14
C VAL A 80 9.04 -1.21 -16.41
N SER A 81 8.02 -1.15 -15.56
CA SER A 81 6.72 -1.77 -15.77
C SER A 81 5.68 -1.06 -14.91
N GLU A 82 4.39 -1.26 -15.19
CA GLU A 82 3.33 -0.69 -14.34
C GLU A 82 3.42 -1.20 -12.90
N TRP A 83 3.72 -2.49 -12.76
CA TRP A 83 3.85 -3.15 -11.47
C TRP A 83 5.03 -2.64 -10.66
N THR A 84 6.20 -2.44 -11.28
CA THR A 84 7.40 -1.93 -10.57
C THR A 84 7.21 -0.50 -10.07
N VAL A 85 6.47 0.34 -10.79
CA VAL A 85 6.12 1.70 -10.36
C VAL A 85 5.19 1.69 -9.14
N ARG A 86 4.31 0.68 -9.03
CA ARG A 86 3.34 0.51 -7.92
C ARG A 86 3.87 -0.27 -6.73
N LEU A 87 5.02 -0.93 -6.89
CA LEU A 87 5.62 -1.80 -5.88
C LEU A 87 5.78 -1.16 -4.49
N PRO A 88 6.19 0.12 -4.34
CA PRO A 88 6.27 0.75 -3.02
C PRO A 88 4.93 0.74 -2.26
N ASN A 89 3.81 0.94 -2.95
CA ASN A 89 2.48 0.91 -2.34
C ASN A 89 1.99 -0.50 -2.05
N LEU A 90 2.38 -1.50 -2.85
CA LEU A 90 2.13 -2.91 -2.53
C LEU A 90 2.88 -3.34 -1.26
N LEU A 91 4.12 -2.87 -1.08
CA LEU A 91 4.87 -3.08 0.17
C LEU A 91 4.20 -2.35 1.35
N ALA A 92 3.70 -1.14 1.13
CA ALA A 92 2.92 -0.43 2.14
C ALA A 92 1.62 -1.17 2.50
N HIS A 93 0.98 -1.84 1.54
CA HIS A 93 -0.20 -2.67 1.79
C HIS A 93 0.13 -3.89 2.63
N LEU A 94 1.25 -4.57 2.33
CA LEU A 94 1.72 -5.68 3.16
C LEU A 94 1.97 -5.21 4.60
N LEU A 95 2.64 -4.07 4.78
CA LEU A 95 2.85 -3.48 6.10
C LEU A 95 1.50 -3.17 6.79
N TYR A 96 0.58 -2.51 6.08
CA TYR A 96 -0.77 -2.21 6.58
C TYR A 96 -1.50 -3.46 7.07
N LEU A 97 -1.48 -4.53 6.27
CA LEU A 97 -2.16 -5.78 6.60
C LEU A 97 -1.53 -6.48 7.81
N LEU A 98 -0.21 -6.52 7.91
CA LEU A 98 0.50 -7.10 9.04
C LEU A 98 0.23 -6.33 10.35
N CYS A 99 0.26 -5.00 10.29
CA CYS A 99 -0.04 -4.15 11.43
C CYS A 99 -1.53 -4.23 11.82
N SER A 100 -2.46 -4.22 10.85
CA SER A 100 -3.89 -4.40 11.14
C SER A 100 -4.18 -5.77 11.78
N LEU A 101 -3.47 -6.82 11.36
CA LEU A 101 -3.54 -8.13 11.99
C LEU A 101 -3.06 -8.06 13.44
N ALA A 102 -1.94 -7.39 13.71
CA ALA A 102 -1.42 -7.23 15.07
C ALA A 102 -2.41 -6.47 15.97
N VAL A 103 -2.99 -5.37 15.48
CA VAL A 103 -4.01 -4.56 16.19
C VAL A 103 -5.26 -5.38 16.50
N VAL A 104 -5.80 -6.11 15.51
CA VAL A 104 -6.99 -6.94 15.73
C VAL A 104 -6.71 -8.00 16.80
N ARG A 105 -5.52 -8.60 16.79
CA ARG A 105 -5.13 -9.61 17.77
C ARG A 105 -4.87 -9.09 19.17
N SER A 106 -4.49 -7.83 19.33
CA SER A 106 -4.27 -7.23 20.64
C SER A 106 -5.57 -6.84 21.34
N VAL A 107 -6.68 -6.67 20.59
CA VAL A 107 -7.96 -6.19 21.12
C VAL A 107 -9.07 -7.25 21.08
N ALA A 108 -9.05 -8.18 20.13
CA ALA A 108 -10.17 -9.11 19.93
C ALA A 108 -9.96 -10.48 20.61
N ASP A 109 -10.75 -10.74 21.67
CA ASP A 109 -10.75 -12.04 22.36
C ASP A 109 -11.67 -13.10 21.73
N ARG A 110 -12.65 -12.66 20.93
CA ARG A 110 -13.69 -13.50 20.34
C ARG A 110 -13.49 -13.65 18.84
N PHE A 111 -13.70 -14.87 18.34
CA PHE A 111 -13.53 -15.21 16.92
C PHE A 111 -14.24 -14.23 15.97
N TRP A 112 -15.54 -14.02 16.14
CA TRP A 112 -16.33 -13.15 15.27
C TRP A 112 -15.95 -11.67 15.38
N VAL A 113 -15.51 -11.23 16.57
CA VAL A 113 -15.04 -9.85 16.77
C VAL A 113 -13.74 -9.63 16.01
N GLY A 114 -12.80 -10.59 16.08
CA GLY A 114 -11.56 -10.52 15.32
C GLY A 114 -11.79 -10.52 13.81
N LEU A 115 -12.68 -11.40 13.33
CA LEU A 115 -13.02 -11.46 11.91
C LEU A 115 -13.70 -10.17 11.42
N ALA A 116 -14.70 -9.67 12.16
CA ALA A 116 -15.39 -8.43 11.82
C ALA A 116 -14.47 -7.21 11.89
N GLY A 117 -13.59 -7.13 12.89
CA GLY A 117 -12.62 -6.04 13.04
C GLY A 117 -11.63 -6.00 11.89
N PHE A 118 -11.05 -7.15 11.53
CA PHE A 118 -10.15 -7.24 10.39
C PHE A 118 -10.85 -6.90 9.07
N ALA A 119 -12.09 -7.36 8.90
CA ALA A 119 -12.88 -7.04 7.72
C ALA A 119 -13.18 -5.53 7.64
N PHE A 120 -13.59 -4.91 8.75
CA PHE A 120 -13.92 -3.49 8.81
C PHE A 120 -12.74 -2.59 8.46
N ILE A 121 -11.54 -2.94 8.92
CA ILE A 121 -10.31 -2.19 8.63
C ILE A 121 -9.89 -2.33 7.16
N ASN A 122 -10.00 -3.53 6.59
CA ASN A 122 -9.36 -3.84 5.30
C ASN A 122 -10.30 -3.85 4.09
N PHE A 123 -11.62 -4.00 4.26
CA PHE A 123 -12.58 -4.05 3.15
C PHE A 123 -13.12 -2.66 2.76
N ASN A 124 -12.31 -1.61 2.92
CA ASN A 124 -12.61 -0.31 2.34
C ASN A 124 -12.16 -0.29 0.87
N PRO A 125 -13.07 -0.22 -0.12
CA PRO A 125 -12.72 -0.33 -1.53
C PRO A 125 -11.78 0.79 -2.01
N TYR A 126 -11.98 2.02 -1.52
CA TYR A 126 -11.11 3.14 -1.87
C TYR A 126 -9.69 2.94 -1.36
N LEU A 127 -9.55 2.45 -0.12
CA LEU A 127 -8.25 2.18 0.47
C LEU A 127 -7.49 1.09 -0.29
N LEU A 128 -8.19 0.00 -0.66
CA LEU A 128 -7.62 -1.08 -1.45
C LEU A 128 -7.16 -0.62 -2.84
N GLU A 129 -7.88 0.30 -3.48
CA GLU A 129 -7.42 0.89 -4.75
C GLU A 129 -6.14 1.70 -4.59
N PHE A 130 -6.01 2.51 -3.54
CA PHE A 130 -4.80 3.30 -3.32
C PHE A 130 -3.54 2.47 -3.08
N PHE A 131 -3.68 1.26 -2.54
CA PHE A 131 -2.57 0.31 -2.45
C PHE A 131 -2.13 -0.26 -3.80
N GLY A 132 -3.04 -0.31 -4.78
CA GLY A 132 -2.78 -0.82 -6.13
C GLY A 132 -2.36 0.24 -7.15
N LEU A 133 -2.31 1.52 -6.77
CA LEU A 133 -1.92 2.64 -7.63
C LEU A 133 -0.65 3.28 -7.10
N ALA A 134 0.21 3.85 -7.93
CA ALA A 134 1.43 4.56 -7.53
C ALA A 134 1.15 5.99 -7.08
N ARG A 135 0.23 6.14 -6.12
CA ARG A 135 -0.14 7.41 -5.48
C ARG A 135 0.29 7.39 -4.01
N GLY A 136 0.71 8.52 -3.44
CA GLY A 136 1.32 8.53 -2.10
C GLY A 136 0.42 8.07 -0.95
N TYR A 137 -0.88 7.94 -1.17
CA TYR A 137 -1.86 7.52 -0.17
C TYR A 137 -1.64 6.10 0.37
N GLY A 138 -1.18 5.15 -0.46
CA GLY A 138 -0.88 3.79 -0.01
C GLY A 138 0.20 3.77 1.08
N LEU A 139 1.31 4.47 0.83
CA LEU A 139 2.37 4.68 1.82
C LEU A 139 1.88 5.40 3.08
N VAL A 140 1.06 6.45 2.95
CA VAL A 140 0.48 7.14 4.11
C VAL A 140 -0.32 6.16 4.97
N ALA A 141 -1.24 5.40 4.37
CA ALA A 141 -2.05 4.44 5.11
C ALA A 141 -1.22 3.36 5.79
N GLY A 142 -0.25 2.76 5.08
CA GLY A 142 0.62 1.72 5.63
C GLY A 142 1.45 2.21 6.81
N LEU A 143 2.07 3.39 6.70
CA LEU A 143 2.86 3.97 7.78
C LEU A 143 2.01 4.45 8.95
N SER A 144 0.82 5.00 8.69
CA SER A 144 -0.12 5.37 9.75
C SER A 144 -0.59 4.15 10.56
N MET A 145 -0.96 3.05 9.89
CA MET A 145 -1.33 1.81 10.59
C MET A 145 -0.17 1.22 11.38
N ALA A 146 1.07 1.34 10.88
CA ALA A 146 2.25 0.88 11.59
C ALA A 146 2.61 1.71 12.83
N SER A 147 2.08 2.94 12.94
CA SER A 147 2.28 3.81 14.10
C SER A 147 1.28 3.58 15.25
N MET A 148 0.24 2.77 15.02
CA MET A 148 -0.79 2.41 16.01
C MET A 148 -0.36 1.22 16.86
#